data_AF-A0A358XMD3-F1
#
_entry.id   AF-A0A358XMD3-F1
#
_cell.length_a   1.000
_cell.length_b   1.000
_cell.length_c   1.000
_cell.angle_alpha   90.00
_cell.angle_beta   90.00
_cell.angle_gamma   90.00
#
_symmetry.space_group_name_H-M   'P 1'
#
loop_
_entity.id
_entity.type
_entity.pdbx_description
1 polymer ?
#
loop_
_entity_poly.entity_id
_entity_poly.type
_entity_poly.pdbx_seq_one_letter_code
_entity_poly.pdbx_strand_id
1 'polypeptide(L)' 'NTSSKDDVMYEYIIERGKELYLEGHIFYDLLRTRQYSNFVPWLSESRFRQEGFYWPINPALFKNNNKLTQTSYWRGKV' A
#
# COMPACT_ATOMS: atom_id res chain seq x y z
N ASN A 1 11.74 19.48 -23.41
CA ASN A 1 10.66 18.73 -22.72
C ASN A 1 11.29 17.65 -21.87
N THR A 2 11.20 17.78 -20.55
CA THR A 2 11.64 16.78 -19.59
C THR A 2 10.40 16.18 -18.97
N SER A 3 10.24 14.86 -19.02
CA SER A 3 9.12 14.18 -18.37
C SER A 3 9.14 14.45 -16.87
N SER A 4 7.96 14.62 -16.27
CA SER A 4 7.87 14.80 -14.83
C SER A 4 8.25 13.51 -14.10
N LYS A 5 8.57 13.62 -12.81
CA LYS A 5 8.82 12.44 -11.97
C LYS A 5 7.62 11.49 -11.97
N ASP A 6 6.41 12.04 -11.95
CA ASP A 6 5.18 11.23 -11.87
C ASP A 6 4.95 10.45 -13.17
N ASP A 7 5.24 11.07 -14.32
CA ASP A 7 5.19 10.40 -15.63
C ASP A 7 6.16 9.21 -15.67
N VAL A 8 7.39 9.42 -15.21
CA VAL A 8 8.42 8.36 -15.19
C VAL A 8 8.03 7.23 -14.23
N MET A 9 7.45 7.56 -13.07
CA MET A 9 7.02 6.55 -12.10
C MET A 9 5.79 5.76 -12.58
N TYR A 10 4.90 6.39 -13.33
CA TYR A 10 3.77 5.72 -13.95
C TYR A 10 4.25 4.66 -14.96
N GLU A 11 5.10 5.05 -15.92
CA GLU A 11 5.64 4.12 -16.92
C GLU A 11 6.48 3.01 -16.28
N TYR A 12 7.27 3.35 -15.26
CA TYR A 12 8.03 2.38 -14.47
C TYR A 12 7.15 1.27 -13.87
N ILE A 13 5.97 1.62 -13.34
CA ILE A 13 5.03 0.65 -12.78
C ILE A 13 4.39 -0.21 -13.87
N ILE A 14 4.07 0.38 -15.03
CA ILE A 14 3.54 -0.36 -16.17
C ILE A 14 4.54 -1.44 -16.62
N GLU A 15 5.82 -1.09 -16.79
CA GLU A 15 6.84 -2.06 -17.23
C GLU A 15 7.11 -3.13 -16.17
N ARG A 16 7.17 -2.77 -14.88
CA ARG A 16 7.32 -3.77 -13.81
C ARG A 16 6.10 -4.67 -13.65
N GLY A 17 4.91 -4.14 -13.90
CA GLY A 17 3.67 -4.91 -13.89
C GLY A 17 3.64 -5.98 -14.99
N LYS A 18 4.28 -5.71 -16.14
CA LYS A 18 4.44 -6.69 -17.23
C LYS A 18 5.50 -7.74 -16.88
N GLU A 19 6.68 -7.29 -16.42
CA GLU A 19 7.82 -8.17 -16.16
C GLU A 19 7.58 -9.11 -14.96
N LEU A 20 7.02 -8.59 -13.86
CA LEU A 20 6.92 -9.30 -12.57
C LEU A 20 5.49 -9.68 -12.21
N TYR A 21 4.69 -9.97 -13.23
CA TYR A 21 3.28 -10.30 -13.06
C TYR A 21 3.14 -11.60 -12.25
N LEU A 22 2.25 -11.58 -11.24
CA LEU A 22 2.01 -12.70 -10.30
C LEU A 22 3.19 -13.12 -9.41
N GLU A 23 4.23 -12.29 -9.32
CA GLU A 23 5.38 -12.54 -8.43
C GLU A 23 5.28 -11.81 -7.09
N GLY A 24 4.14 -11.14 -6.82
CA GLY A 24 3.88 -10.48 -5.54
C GLY A 24 4.52 -9.09 -5.38
N HIS A 25 5.12 -8.52 -6.44
CA HIS A 25 5.79 -7.22 -6.37
C HIS A 25 4.84 -6.02 -6.48
N ILE A 26 3.78 -6.14 -7.29
CA ILE A 26 3.02 -4.98 -7.79
C ILE A 26 2.46 -4.09 -6.68
N PHE A 27 1.94 -4.66 -5.59
CA PHE A 27 1.36 -3.88 -4.50
C PHE A 27 2.42 -3.02 -3.78
N TYR A 28 3.58 -3.59 -3.47
CA TYR A 28 4.66 -2.88 -2.81
C TYR A 28 5.26 -1.80 -3.72
N ASP A 29 5.34 -2.09 -5.02
CA ASP A 29 5.82 -1.16 -6.03
C ASP A 29 4.90 0.06 -6.16
N LEU A 30 3.59 -0.15 -6.19
CA LEU A 30 2.59 0.92 -6.21
C LEU A 30 2.67 1.82 -4.97
N LEU A 31 2.91 1.25 -3.80
CA LEU A 31 3.04 2.03 -2.55
C LEU A 31 4.32 2.88 -2.57
N ARG A 32 5.48 2.28 -2.86
CA ARG A 32 6.78 3.00 -2.80
C ARG A 32 6.93 4.08 -3.88
N THR A 33 6.27 3.92 -5.03
CA THR A 33 6.28 4.91 -6.12
C THR A 33 5.15 5.94 -6.02
N ARG A 34 4.24 5.79 -5.05
CA ARG A 34 3.02 6.61 -4.88
C ARG A 34 2.07 6.55 -6.08
N GLN A 35 2.16 5.51 -6.90
CA GLN A 35 1.27 5.28 -8.05
C GLN A 35 -0.04 4.57 -7.66
N TYR A 36 -0.22 4.19 -6.39
CA TYR A 36 -1.41 3.46 -5.93
C TYR A 36 -2.74 4.17 -6.29
N SER A 37 -2.78 5.50 -6.36
CA SER A 37 -3.99 6.25 -6.72
C SER A 37 -4.48 5.97 -8.13
N ASN A 38 -3.58 5.54 -9.03
CA ASN A 38 -3.89 5.25 -10.43
C ASN A 38 -4.43 3.82 -10.63
N PHE A 39 -4.14 2.90 -9.71
CA PHE A 39 -4.42 1.46 -9.88
C PHE A 39 -5.26 0.83 -8.77
N VAL A 40 -5.39 1.49 -7.60
CA VAL A 40 -6.02 0.92 -6.40
C VAL A 40 -7.13 1.87 -5.91
N PRO A 41 -8.36 1.79 -6.48
CA PRO A 41 -9.43 2.76 -6.21
C PRO A 41 -9.85 2.85 -4.74
N TRP A 42 -9.71 1.77 -3.98
CA TRP A 42 -10.08 1.74 -2.56
C TRP A 42 -9.05 2.40 -1.63
N LEU A 43 -7.83 2.65 -2.11
CA LEU A 43 -6.75 3.27 -1.35
C LEU A 43 -6.66 4.75 -1.70
N SER A 44 -7.59 5.53 -1.16
CA SER A 44 -7.53 7.00 -1.26
C SER A 44 -6.29 7.56 -0.57
N GLU A 45 -5.88 8.77 -0.93
CA GLU A 45 -4.79 9.47 -0.25
C GLU A 45 -5.06 9.64 1.25
N SER A 46 -6.31 9.93 1.63
CA SER A 46 -6.72 10.02 3.03
C SER A 46 -6.54 8.70 3.79
N ARG A 47 -6.87 7.57 3.17
CA ARG A 47 -6.66 6.23 3.74
C ARG A 47 -5.17 5.89 3.80
N PHE A 48 -4.40 6.23 2.77
CA PHE A 48 -2.95 6.03 2.75
C PHE A 48 -2.26 6.78 3.89
N ARG A 49 -2.62 8.05 4.12
CA ARG A 49 -2.11 8.87 5.24
C ARG A 49 -2.45 8.30 6.61
N GLN A 50 -3.54 7.54 6.73
CA GLN A 50 -3.92 6.83 7.95
C GLN A 50 -3.27 5.45 8.09
N GLU A 51 -2.32 5.10 7.21
CA GLU A 51 -1.66 3.80 7.15
C GLU A 51 -2.63 2.64 6.78
N GLY A 52 -3.71 2.95 6.08
CA GLY A 52 -4.76 1.99 5.70
C GLY A 52 -4.40 1.04 4.56
N PHE A 53 -3.13 1.02 4.17
CA PHE A 53 -2.53 0.03 3.26
C PHE A 53 -1.95 -1.18 4.00
N TYR A 54 -1.80 -1.13 5.34
CA TYR A 54 -1.49 -2.31 6.13
C TYR A 54 -2.74 -3.16 6.36
N TRP A 55 -2.52 -4.46 6.57
CA TRP A 55 -3.57 -5.36 7.07
C TRP A 55 -3.81 -5.17 8.57
N PRO A 56 -5.03 -5.47 9.07
CA PRO A 56 -5.28 -5.53 10.50
C PRO A 56 -4.48 -6.66 11.15
N ILE A 57 -3.97 -6.40 12.35
CA ILE A 57 -3.37 -7.41 13.21
C ILE A 57 -4.48 -8.28 13.80
N ASN A 58 -4.28 -9.60 13.78
CA ASN A 58 -5.23 -10.58 14.29
C ASN A 58 -5.51 -10.34 15.80
N PRO A 59 -6.78 -10.15 16.22
CA PRO A 59 -7.15 -9.90 17.61
C PRO A 59 -6.66 -10.96 18.61
N ALA A 60 -6.53 -12.21 18.18
CA ALA A 60 -6.05 -13.30 19.04
C ALA A 60 -4.62 -13.08 19.56
N LEU A 61 -3.79 -12.33 18.82
CA LEU A 61 -2.39 -12.07 19.19
C LEU A 61 -2.26 -11.16 20.41
N PHE A 62 -3.23 -10.27 20.65
CA PHE A 62 -3.21 -9.37 21.82
C PHE A 62 -3.43 -10.13 23.14
N LYS A 63 -4.03 -11.34 23.10
CA LYS A 63 -4.16 -12.20 24.29
C LYS A 63 -2.79 -12.63 24.82
N ASN A 64 -1.85 -12.91 23.92
CA ASN A 64 -0.51 -13.40 24.27
C ASN A 64 0.50 -12.28 24.45
N ASN A 65 0.27 -11.10 23.86
CA ASN A 65 1.17 -9.95 23.97
C ASN A 65 0.37 -8.65 24.14
N ASN A 66 0.27 -8.18 25.38
CA ASN A 66 -0.43 -6.93 25.72
C ASN A 66 0.33 -5.65 25.32
N LYS A 67 1.56 -5.76 24.81
CA LYS A 67 2.35 -4.64 24.27
C LYS A 67 2.17 -4.47 22.77
N LEU A 68 1.55 -5.45 22.10
CA LEU A 68 1.21 -5.34 20.69
C LEU A 68 0.13 -4.26 20.51
N THR A 69 0.31 -3.39 19.52
CA THR A 69 -0.64 -2.32 19.18
C THR A 69 -1.18 -2.53 17.78
N GLN A 70 -2.47 -2.25 17.57
CA GLN A 70 -3.11 -2.33 16.26
C GLN A 70 -2.58 -1.24 15.31
N THR A 71 -2.52 -1.56 14.01
CA THR A 71 -2.21 -0.63 12.93
C THR A 71 -3.20 0.54 12.93
N SER A 72 -2.70 1.76 12.67
CA SER A 72 -3.41 3.01 12.95
C SER A 72 -4.79 3.09 12.30
N TYR A 73 -4.92 2.67 11.04
CA TYR A 73 -6.19 2.68 10.32
C TYR A 73 -7.25 1.74 10.91
N TRP A 74 -6.84 0.61 11.49
CA TRP A 74 -7.72 -0.48 11.90
C TRP A 74 -8.12 -0.41 13.38
N ARG A 75 -7.51 0.48 14.15
CA ARG A 75 -7.87 0.70 15.55
C ARG A 75 -9.35 1.07 15.69
N GLY A 76 -10.11 0.25 16.40
CA GLY A 76 -11.55 0.45 16.65
C GLY A 76 -12.47 0.07 15.49
N LYS A 77 -11.97 -0.59 14.43
CA LYS A 77 -12.77 -1.07 13.29
C LYS A 77 -12.90 -2.60 13.20
N VAL A 78 -12.02 -3.32 13.90
CA VAL A 78 -11.91 -4.78 13.99
C VAL A 78 -11.82 -5.21 15.44
#